data_AF-A0A3N9TSZ2-F1
#
_entry.id   AF-A0A3N9TSZ2-F1
#
_cell.length_a   1.000
_cell.length_b   1.000
_cell.length_c   1.000
_cell.angle_alpha   90.00
_cell.angle_beta   90.00
_cell.angle_gamma   90.00
#
_symmetry.space_group_name_H-M   'P 1'
#
loop_
_entity.id
_entity.type
_entity.pdbx_description
1 polymer ?
#
loop_
_entity_poly.entity_id
_entity_poly.type
_entity_poly.pdbx_seq_one_letter_code
_entity_poly.pdbx_strand_id
1 'polypeptide(L)'
;MSEIIKKYWESFAKERGLDLECPEAWAFGYGSEMADRLGALVVDGVKTASCAAHCVHEIEDEPIPEVGEYNIVLDGKNEPLVIIRYTEVELVKMNEVSQDFARSEGEGDLSYEYWYDAHVRFFTSELEQFGLTFTPDLLLVCQRFEVVDTR
;
A
#
# COMPACT_ATOMS: atom_id res chain seq x y z
N MET A 1 -6.45 10.53 13.57
CA MET A 1 -7.22 9.30 13.32
C MET A 1 -8.66 9.45 13.76
N SER A 2 -9.63 9.14 12.90
CA SER A 2 -11.06 9.32 13.15
C SER A 2 -11.64 8.27 14.10
N GLU A 3 -12.80 8.55 14.71
CA GLU A 3 -13.46 7.62 15.65
C GLU A 3 -13.91 6.32 14.97
N ILE A 4 -14.25 6.37 13.69
CA ILE A 4 -14.69 5.21 12.91
C ILE A 4 -13.54 4.22 12.64
N ILE A 5 -12.33 4.73 12.40
CA ILE A 5 -11.11 3.90 12.23
C ILE A 5 -10.80 3.15 13.53
N LYS A 6 -10.80 3.87 14.65
CA LYS A 6 -10.53 3.27 15.97
C LYS A 6 -11.54 2.18 16.32
N LYS A 7 -12.83 2.45 16.09
CA LYS A 7 -13.89 1.46 16.35
C LYS A 7 -13.75 0.21 15.49
N TYR A 8 -13.35 0.38 14.23
CA TYR A 8 -13.14 -0.75 13.33
C TYR A 8 -11.98 -1.63 13.82
N TRP A 9 -10.84 -1.02 14.17
CA TRP A 9 -9.71 -1.73 14.77
C TRP A 9 -10.07 -2.41 16.09
N GLU A 10 -10.72 -1.69 17.01
CA GLU A 10 -11.09 -2.22 18.33
C GLU A 10 -12.00 -3.45 18.22
N SER A 11 -12.93 -3.46 17.25
CA SER A 11 -13.78 -4.62 17.00
C SER A 11 -12.95 -5.82 16.54
N PHE A 12 -12.14 -5.63 15.51
CA PHE A 12 -11.26 -6.67 14.97
C PHE A 12 -10.28 -7.21 16.02
N ALA A 13 -9.56 -6.32 16.71
CA ALA A 13 -8.58 -6.67 17.72
C ALA A 13 -9.21 -7.46 18.87
N LYS A 14 -10.39 -7.04 19.35
CA LYS A 14 -11.12 -7.74 20.40
C LYS A 14 -11.58 -9.13 19.97
N GLU A 15 -12.08 -9.29 18.75
CA GLU A 15 -12.52 -10.59 18.23
C GLU A 15 -11.36 -11.57 18.05
N ARG A 16 -10.16 -11.07 17.75
CA ARG A 16 -8.94 -11.85 17.58
C ARG A 16 -8.11 -11.99 18.86
N GLY A 17 -8.48 -11.31 19.94
CA GLY A 17 -7.73 -11.31 21.20
C GLY A 17 -6.36 -10.64 21.09
N LEU A 18 -6.24 -9.63 20.22
CA LEU A 18 -5.02 -8.85 20.02
C LEU A 18 -4.96 -7.71 21.06
N ASP A 19 -3.79 -7.55 21.67
CA ASP A 19 -3.45 -6.43 22.56
C ASP A 19 -2.43 -5.53 21.85
N LEU A 20 -2.89 -4.88 20.79
CA LEU A 20 -2.09 -4.03 19.91
C LEU A 20 -2.74 -2.66 19.76
N GLU A 21 -1.93 -1.62 19.69
CA GLU A 21 -2.38 -0.27 19.38
C GLU A 21 -3.01 -0.21 17.99
N CYS A 22 -3.88 0.79 17.77
CA CYS A 22 -4.49 0.99 16.46
C CYS A 22 -3.39 1.27 15.43
N PRO A 23 -3.30 0.46 14.35
CA PRO A 23 -2.27 0.64 13.34
C PRO A 23 -2.52 1.91 12.53
N GLU A 24 -1.58 2.19 11.64
CA GLU A 24 -1.72 3.23 10.64
C GLU A 24 -2.92 2.99 9.72
N ALA A 25 -3.45 4.10 9.23
CA ALA A 25 -4.60 4.11 8.34
C ALA A 25 -4.33 5.07 7.18
N TRP A 26 -4.33 4.53 5.97
CA TRP A 26 -3.92 5.23 4.76
C TRP A 26 -4.72 4.74 3.55
N ALA A 27 -4.70 5.51 2.46
CA ALA A 27 -5.39 5.18 1.22
C ALA A 27 -4.37 4.91 0.10
N PHE A 28 -4.69 4.02 -0.83
CA PHE A 28 -3.82 3.75 -1.97
C PHE A 28 -3.84 4.89 -2.99
N GLY A 29 -2.65 5.22 -3.50
CA GLY A 29 -2.50 6.20 -4.58
C GLY A 29 -2.87 7.63 -4.16
N TYR A 30 -3.07 8.51 -5.15
CA TYR A 30 -3.39 9.91 -4.91
C TYR A 30 -4.84 10.26 -5.29
N GLY A 31 -5.51 10.96 -4.37
CA GLY A 31 -6.87 11.46 -4.57
C GLY A 31 -7.94 10.39 -4.39
N SER A 32 -9.20 10.84 -4.29
CA SER A 32 -10.31 9.99 -3.89
C SER A 32 -10.63 8.88 -4.89
N GLU A 33 -10.57 9.17 -6.19
CA GLU A 33 -10.92 8.20 -7.24
C GLU A 33 -9.93 7.03 -7.29
N MET A 34 -8.63 7.31 -7.10
CA MET A 34 -7.61 6.27 -7.09
C MET A 34 -7.72 5.41 -5.83
N ALA A 35 -7.94 6.04 -4.68
CA ALA A 35 -8.19 5.36 -3.41
C ALA A 35 -9.40 4.41 -3.49
N ASP A 36 -10.53 4.87 -4.04
CA ASP A 36 -11.73 4.04 -4.22
C ASP A 36 -11.44 2.84 -5.15
N ARG A 37 -10.78 3.09 -6.29
CA ARG A 37 -10.46 2.04 -7.28
C ARG A 37 -9.52 0.99 -6.70
N LEU A 38 -8.43 1.41 -6.06
CA LEU A 38 -7.41 0.53 -5.54
C LEU A 38 -7.86 -0.19 -4.28
N GLY A 39 -8.60 0.49 -3.40
CA GLY A 39 -9.24 -0.11 -2.24
C GLY A 39 -10.21 -1.23 -2.63
N ALA A 40 -11.01 -1.03 -3.68
CA ALA A 40 -11.91 -2.08 -4.20
C ALA A 40 -11.14 -3.32 -4.67
N LEU A 41 -10.00 -3.15 -5.36
CA LEU A 41 -9.17 -4.28 -5.79
C LEU A 41 -8.61 -5.07 -4.59
N VAL A 42 -8.31 -4.40 -3.48
CA VAL A 42 -7.87 -5.08 -2.25
C VAL A 42 -9.01 -5.86 -1.63
N VAL A 43 -10.19 -5.25 -1.51
CA VAL A 43 -11.40 -5.90 -0.97
C VAL A 43 -11.77 -7.15 -1.78
N ASP A 44 -11.65 -7.07 -3.11
CA ASP A 44 -11.92 -8.18 -4.03
C ASP A 44 -10.81 -9.26 -4.05
N GLY A 45 -9.70 -9.03 -3.32
CA GLY A 45 -8.54 -9.94 -3.28
C GLY A 45 -7.72 -9.98 -4.56
N VAL A 46 -7.91 -9.00 -5.45
CA VAL A 46 -7.17 -8.86 -6.71
C VAL A 46 -5.81 -8.18 -6.47
N LYS A 47 -5.80 -7.10 -5.68
CA LYS A 47 -4.57 -6.42 -5.24
C LYS A 47 -4.13 -6.99 -3.89
N THR A 48 -2.94 -7.59 -3.88
CA THR A 48 -2.32 -8.27 -2.73
C THR A 48 -0.87 -7.82 -2.50
N ALA A 49 -0.43 -6.80 -3.25
CA ALA A 49 0.88 -6.18 -3.13
C ALA A 49 0.79 -4.67 -3.38
N SER A 50 1.78 -3.95 -2.85
CA SER A 50 2.00 -2.52 -3.06
C SER A 50 3.49 -2.22 -3.02
N CYS A 51 3.88 -1.08 -3.55
CA CYS A 51 5.23 -0.56 -3.35
C CYS A 51 5.25 0.93 -3.04
N ALA A 52 6.32 1.38 -2.38
CA ALA A 52 6.61 2.78 -2.06
C ALA A 52 8.08 3.08 -2.37
N ALA A 53 8.43 4.35 -2.61
CA ALA A 53 9.81 4.73 -2.85
C ALA A 53 10.62 4.74 -1.53
N HIS A 54 11.70 3.96 -1.46
CA HIS A 54 12.55 3.87 -0.26
C HIS A 54 13.11 5.23 0.18
N CYS A 55 13.48 6.08 -0.78
CA CYS A 55 13.99 7.40 -0.46
C CYS A 55 12.94 8.32 0.18
N VAL A 56 11.64 8.09 -0.05
CA VAL A 56 10.58 8.88 0.60
C VAL A 56 10.51 8.53 2.09
N HIS A 57 10.58 7.24 2.45
CA HIS A 57 10.74 6.81 3.85
C HIS A 57 11.93 7.49 4.54
N GLU A 58 13.09 7.56 3.86
CA GLU A 58 14.29 8.23 4.40
C GLU A 58 14.10 9.75 4.58
N ILE A 59 13.37 10.41 3.68
CA ILE A 59 13.12 11.85 3.73
C ILE A 59 12.12 12.21 4.82
N GLU A 60 11.10 11.38 5.01
CA GLU A 60 10.02 11.60 5.97
C GLU A 60 10.32 11.04 7.37
N ASP A 61 11.49 10.42 7.56
CA ASP A 61 11.89 9.73 8.80
C ASP A 61 10.88 8.63 9.20
N GLU A 62 10.29 7.99 8.19
CA GLU A 62 9.33 6.89 8.36
C GLU A 62 10.04 5.54 8.31
N PRO A 63 9.79 4.64 9.28
CA PRO A 63 10.39 3.32 9.26
C PRO A 63 9.92 2.50 8.06
N ILE A 64 10.76 1.57 7.61
CA ILE A 64 10.36 0.55 6.66
C ILE A 64 9.38 -0.40 7.35
N PRO A 65 8.24 -0.77 6.72
CA PRO A 65 7.28 -1.68 7.32
C PRO A 65 7.89 -3.05 7.66
N GLU A 66 7.37 -3.67 8.71
CA GLU A 66 7.76 -5.02 9.14
C GLU A 66 6.72 -6.09 8.74
N VAL A 67 7.21 -7.31 8.50
CA VAL A 67 6.34 -8.46 8.26
C VAL A 67 5.48 -8.73 9.51
N GLY A 68 4.18 -8.88 9.32
CA GLY A 68 3.20 -9.10 10.38
C GLY A 68 2.52 -7.82 10.87
N GLU A 69 2.97 -6.64 10.43
CA GLU A 69 2.29 -5.38 10.72
C GLU A 69 0.90 -5.33 10.09
N TYR A 70 -0.04 -4.76 10.85
CA TYR A 70 -1.40 -4.49 10.39
C TYR A 70 -1.51 -3.08 9.87
N ASN A 71 -2.36 -2.87 8.87
CA ASN A 71 -2.69 -1.56 8.32
C ASN A 71 -4.18 -1.49 8.00
N ILE A 72 -4.77 -0.30 8.13
CA ILE A 72 -6.17 -0.06 7.74
C ILE A 72 -6.18 0.71 6.43
N VAL A 73 -6.73 0.09 5.39
CA VAL A 73 -6.89 0.74 4.08
C VAL A 73 -8.16 1.57 4.10
N LEU A 74 -8.05 2.80 3.61
CA LEU A 74 -9.15 3.77 3.53
C LEU A 74 -9.65 3.92 2.08
N ASP A 75 -10.92 4.31 1.96
CA ASP A 75 -11.53 4.74 0.70
C ASP A 75 -11.18 6.21 0.36
N GLY A 76 -11.66 6.68 -0.77
CA GLY A 76 -11.48 8.05 -1.24
C GLY A 76 -12.17 9.12 -0.39
N LYS A 77 -12.99 8.73 0.58
CA LYS A 77 -13.63 9.60 1.57
C LYS A 77 -12.94 9.52 2.95
N ASN A 78 -11.81 8.81 3.04
CA ASN A 78 -11.09 8.53 4.28
C ASN A 78 -11.90 7.70 5.30
N GLU A 79 -12.81 6.84 4.82
CA GLU A 79 -13.49 5.84 5.63
C GLU A 79 -12.77 4.48 5.54
N PRO A 80 -12.74 3.69 6.64
CA PRO A 80 -12.07 2.40 6.63
C PRO A 80 -12.80 1.38 5.75
N LEU A 81 -12.04 0.68 4.89
CA LEU A 81 -12.51 -0.39 4.00
C LEU A 81 -12.14 -1.77 4.50
N VAL A 82 -10.85 -1.99 4.80
CA VAL A 82 -10.27 -3.32 4.99
C VAL A 82 -9.06 -3.24 5.91
N ILE A 83 -8.84 -4.28 6.69
CA ILE A 83 -7.62 -4.47 7.47
C ILE A 83 -6.74 -5.45 6.70
N ILE A 84 -5.50 -5.05 6.46
CA ILE A 84 -4.49 -5.90 5.83
C ILE A 84 -3.37 -6.23 6.82
N ARG A 85 -2.65 -7.31 6.56
CA ARG A 85 -1.43 -7.67 7.27
C ARG A 85 -0.31 -7.95 6.28
N TYR A 86 0.86 -7.36 6.48
CA TYR A 86 2.01 -7.64 5.63
C TYR A 86 2.53 -9.06 5.84
N THR A 87 2.72 -9.78 4.74
CA THR A 87 3.23 -11.16 4.71
C THR A 87 4.66 -11.23 4.20
N GLU A 88 5.10 -10.21 3.47
CA GLU A 88 6.43 -10.09 2.89
C GLU A 88 6.78 -8.60 2.74
N VAL A 89 8.03 -8.24 3.05
CA VAL A 89 8.59 -6.91 2.80
C VAL A 89 9.99 -7.07 2.24
N GLU A 90 10.24 -6.50 1.06
CA GLU A 90 11.53 -6.57 0.37
C GLU A 90 11.93 -5.21 -0.23
N LEU A 91 13.24 -4.96 -0.33
CA LEU A 91 13.77 -3.81 -1.05
C LEU A 91 14.24 -4.26 -2.44
N VAL A 92 13.58 -3.76 -3.49
CA VAL A 92 13.83 -4.18 -4.88
C VAL A 92 13.93 -2.95 -5.77
N LYS A 93 14.88 -2.93 -6.70
CA LYS A 93 14.93 -1.85 -7.70
C LYS A 93 13.74 -1.97 -8.65
N MET A 94 13.16 -0.85 -9.04
CA MET A 94 11.97 -0.84 -9.89
C MET A 94 12.14 -1.63 -11.20
N ASN A 95 13.31 -1.53 -11.84
CA ASN A 95 13.63 -2.28 -13.07
C ASN A 95 13.95 -3.78 -12.85
N GLU A 96 14.00 -4.24 -11.61
CA GLU A 96 14.22 -5.64 -11.22
C GLU A 96 12.96 -6.28 -10.61
N VAL A 97 11.86 -5.53 -10.48
CA VAL A 97 10.58 -6.04 -10.01
C VAL A 97 10.08 -7.15 -10.93
N SER A 98 9.66 -8.27 -10.32
CA SER A 98 9.18 -9.41 -11.08
C SER A 98 7.80 -9.18 -11.68
N GLN A 99 7.51 -9.86 -12.80
CA GLN A 99 6.15 -9.88 -13.37
C GLN A 99 5.11 -10.44 -12.40
N ASP A 100 5.52 -11.35 -11.52
CA ASP A 100 4.62 -11.92 -10.51
C ASP A 100 4.20 -10.86 -9.47
N PHE A 101 5.15 -10.06 -9.00
CA PHE A 101 4.86 -8.94 -8.10
C PHE A 101 3.97 -7.90 -8.77
N ALA A 102 4.32 -7.48 -9.99
CA ALA A 102 3.53 -6.53 -10.78
C ALA A 102 2.08 -7.01 -10.98
N ARG A 103 1.88 -8.32 -11.22
CA ARG A 103 0.55 -8.92 -11.31
C ARG A 103 -0.19 -8.93 -9.97
N SER A 104 0.51 -9.15 -8.86
CA SER A 104 -0.08 -9.11 -7.51
C SER A 104 -0.53 -7.73 -7.09
N GLU A 105 -0.03 -6.66 -7.71
CA GLU A 105 -0.57 -5.31 -7.52
C GLU A 105 -1.96 -5.13 -8.15
N GLY A 106 -2.39 -6.05 -9.03
CA GLY A 106 -3.79 -6.19 -9.45
C GLY A 106 -4.32 -5.09 -10.37
N GLU A 107 -3.46 -4.23 -10.91
CA GLU A 107 -3.88 -3.06 -11.68
C GLU A 107 -3.89 -3.28 -13.20
N GLY A 108 -4.73 -2.50 -13.88
CA GLY A 108 -4.79 -2.48 -15.35
C GLY A 108 -5.16 -3.82 -15.97
N ASP A 109 -4.37 -4.25 -16.95
CA ASP A 109 -4.50 -5.53 -17.64
C ASP A 109 -3.63 -6.65 -17.04
N LEU A 110 -3.08 -6.42 -15.83
CA LEU A 110 -2.17 -7.31 -15.13
C LEU A 110 -0.83 -7.56 -15.84
N SER A 111 -0.50 -6.77 -16.87
CA SER A 111 0.80 -6.81 -17.53
C SER A 111 1.87 -6.05 -16.76
N TYR A 112 3.11 -6.50 -16.90
CA TYR A 112 4.26 -5.79 -16.35
C TYR A 112 4.45 -4.43 -17.02
N GLU A 113 4.17 -4.33 -18.32
CA GLU A 113 4.27 -3.08 -19.08
C GLU A 113 3.31 -2.02 -18.53
N TYR A 114 2.05 -2.39 -18.26
CA TYR A 114 1.09 -1.49 -17.62
C TYR A 114 1.58 -1.06 -16.24
N TRP A 115 2.02 -2.03 -15.41
CA TRP A 115 2.52 -1.77 -14.07
C TRP A 115 3.68 -0.77 -14.12
N TYR A 116 4.69 -1.02 -14.96
CA TYR A 116 5.88 -0.20 -15.06
C TYR A 116 5.53 1.23 -15.52
N ASP A 117 4.72 1.37 -16.56
CA ASP A 117 4.30 2.67 -17.08
C ASP A 117 3.48 3.47 -16.05
N ALA A 118 2.61 2.81 -15.30
CA ALA A 118 1.84 3.44 -14.22
C ALA A 118 2.74 3.93 -13.08
N HIS A 119 3.69 3.10 -12.65
CA HIS A 119 4.60 3.42 -11.55
C HIS A 119 5.63 4.49 -11.95
N VAL A 120 6.09 4.53 -13.21
CA VAL A 120 6.95 5.63 -13.69
C VAL A 120 6.23 6.97 -13.52
N ARG A 121 4.96 7.05 -13.92
CA ARG A 121 4.17 8.28 -13.76
C ARG A 121 3.97 8.63 -12.29
N PHE A 122 3.59 7.65 -11.47
CA PHE A 122 3.37 7.84 -10.04
C PHE A 122 4.63 8.35 -9.33
N PHE A 123 5.75 7.63 -9.44
CA PHE A 123 6.99 7.99 -8.77
C PHE A 123 7.63 9.25 -9.36
N THR A 124 7.44 9.55 -10.64
CA THR A 124 7.89 10.85 -11.19
C THR A 124 7.19 12.00 -10.46
N SER A 125 5.85 11.94 -10.33
CA SER A 125 5.09 12.97 -9.62
C SER A 125 5.35 13.01 -8.11
N GLU A 126 5.57 11.86 -7.48
CA GLU A 126 5.95 11.78 -6.07
C GLU A 126 7.31 12.43 -5.81
N LEU A 127 8.34 12.00 -6.54
CA LEU A 127 9.71 12.45 -6.33
C LEU A 127 9.91 13.94 -6.67
N GLU A 128 9.16 14.47 -7.63
CA GLU A 128 9.16 15.91 -7.95
C GLU A 128 8.78 16.78 -6.75
N GLN A 129 7.90 16.30 -5.84
CA GLN A 129 7.51 17.03 -4.63
C GLN A 129 8.69 17.22 -3.66
N PHE A 130 9.68 16.33 -3.74
CA PHE A 130 10.91 16.37 -2.95
C PHE A 130 12.11 16.94 -3.74
N GLY A 131 11.89 17.44 -4.96
CA GLY A 131 12.95 17.92 -5.83
C GLY A 131 13.87 16.81 -6.37
N LEU A 132 13.40 15.56 -6.36
CA LEU A 132 14.12 14.40 -6.86
C LEU A 132 13.67 14.05 -8.29
N THR A 133 14.49 13.29 -9.01
CA THR A 133 14.19 12.83 -10.37
C THR A 133 14.08 11.31 -10.38
N PHE A 134 13.02 10.81 -11.01
CA PHE A 134 12.83 9.38 -11.21
C PHE A 134 13.97 8.76 -12.03
N THR A 135 14.42 7.57 -11.60
CA THR A 135 15.32 6.71 -12.36
C THR A 135 14.81 5.26 -12.37
N PRO A 136 15.08 4.47 -13.43
CA PRO A 136 14.66 3.07 -13.50
C PRO A 136 15.17 2.18 -12.35
N ASP A 137 16.28 2.56 -11.72
CA ASP A 137 16.90 1.85 -10.60
C ASP A 137 16.42 2.36 -9.23
N LEU A 138 15.34 3.15 -9.18
CA LEU A 138 14.68 3.58 -7.95
C LEU A 138 14.43 2.37 -7.04
N LEU A 139 14.95 2.45 -5.80
CA LEU A 139 14.74 1.41 -4.81
C LEU A 139 13.33 1.52 -4.23
N LEU A 140 12.57 0.44 -4.36
CA LEU A 140 11.21 0.33 -3.86
C LEU A 140 11.18 -0.50 -2.59
N VAL A 141 10.30 -0.11 -1.67
CA VAL A 141 9.84 -0.95 -0.57
C VAL A 141 8.63 -1.71 -1.09
N CYS A 142 8.81 -2.98 -1.42
CA CYS A 142 7.78 -3.86 -1.95
C CYS A 142 7.13 -4.64 -0.80
N GLN A 143 5.83 -4.50 -0.61
CA GLN A 143 5.08 -5.25 0.39
C GLN A 143 4.07 -6.20 -0.29
N ARG A 144 3.98 -7.44 0.22
CA ARG A 144 2.81 -8.29 0.00
C ARG A 144 1.98 -8.34 1.26
N PHE A 145 0.68 -8.45 1.11
CA PHE A 145 -0.25 -8.50 2.22
C PHE A 145 -1.40 -9.45 1.97
N GLU A 146 -2.06 -9.81 3.05
CA GLU A 146 -3.35 -10.49 3.04
C GLU A 146 -4.42 -9.62 3.67
N VAL A 147 -5.65 -9.76 3.20
CA VAL A 147 -6.82 -9.20 3.86
C VAL A 147 -7.18 -10.06 5.06
N VAL A 148 -7.25 -9.45 6.25
CA VAL A 148 -7.60 -10.15 7.49
C VAL A 148 -9.00 -9.80 8.00
N ASP A 149 -9.57 -8.69 7.54
CA ASP A 149 -10.94 -8.26 7.85
C ASP A 149 -11.47 -7.26 6.81
N THR A 150 -12.75 -7.36 6.47
CA THR A 150 -13.46 -6.44 5.56
C THR A 150 -14.69 -5.88 6.26
N ARG A 151 -14.94 -4.59 6.12
CA ARG A 151 -16.06 -3.90 6.75
C ARG A 151 -17.39 -4.06 6.02
#